data_AF-A0A932YS07-F1
#
_entry.id   AF-A0A932YS07-F1
#
_cell.length_a   1.000
_cell.length_b   1.000
_cell.length_c   1.000
_cell.angle_alpha   90.00
_cell.angle_beta   90.00
_cell.angle_gamma   90.00
#
_symmetry.space_group_name_H-M   'P 1'
#
loop_
_entity.id
_entity.type
_entity.pdbx_description
1 polymer ?
#
loop_
_entity_poly.entity_id
_entity_poly.type
_entity_poly.pdbx_seq_one_letter_code
_entity_poly.pdbx_strand_id
1 'polypeptide(L)'
;MRGKLKLLCLVWTIGLVGGLIFTALRITGRIKISGLSAKKLELDEGGLILAPNHPSLWEPAIMPFLFFPRYLFSLRFLPISVVDKANYYNSKWFSPFRFACLPVKRHEPREEIRAAEAMIALLKEGRPLILYPEAGRTFKGEEFKCSASGKRIRCFPRGLRKLFMESGATILPIWTKGGDRIILNELAHSRFPHFTLPRIWRVTTVRLGDRLKVNGVPRNEIVARLEEVLLNLGEQ
;
A
#
# COMPACT_ATOMS: atom_id res chain seq x y z
N MET A 1 4.60 -29.43 11.55
CA MET A 1 3.37 -29.23 10.74
C MET A 1 2.25 -28.45 11.46
N ARG A 2 1.82 -28.83 12.68
CA ARG A 2 0.71 -28.16 13.40
C ARG A 2 0.82 -26.63 13.53
N GLY A 3 2.02 -26.09 13.75
CA GLY A 3 2.24 -24.64 13.87
C GLY A 3 2.02 -23.85 12.57
N LYS A 4 2.45 -24.40 11.42
CA LYS A 4 2.25 -23.77 10.10
C LYS A 4 0.77 -23.73 9.72
N LEU A 5 0.03 -24.79 10.03
CA LEU A 5 -1.41 -24.86 9.79
C LEU A 5 -2.18 -23.85 10.64
N LYS A 6 -1.87 -23.74 11.94
CA LYS A 6 -2.46 -22.72 12.82
C LYS A 6 -2.24 -21.30 12.31
N LEU A 7 -1.01 -20.99 11.86
CA LEU A 7 -0.69 -19.70 11.28
C LEU A 7 -1.50 -19.45 9.99
N LEU A 8 -1.57 -20.43 9.10
CA LEU A 8 -2.36 -20.32 7.87
C LEU A 8 -3.85 -20.07 8.16
N CYS A 9 -4.43 -20.83 9.10
CA CYS A 9 -5.81 -20.62 9.54
C CYS A 9 -6.02 -19.22 10.12
N LEU A 10 -5.12 -18.75 10.99
CA LEU A 10 -5.22 -17.41 11.58
C LEU A 10 -5.20 -16.33 10.50
N VAL A 11 -4.29 -16.46 9.54
CA VAL A 11 -4.15 -15.57 8.39
C VAL A 11 -5.41 -15.53 7.54
N TRP A 12 -5.96 -16.71 7.22
CA TRP A 12 -7.19 -16.83 6.46
C TRP A 12 -8.37 -16.22 7.20
N THR A 13 -8.47 -16.43 8.52
CA THR A 13 -9.50 -15.81 9.35
C THR A 13 -9.38 -14.29 9.35
N ILE A 14 -8.17 -13.74 9.52
CA ILE A 14 -7.93 -12.29 9.46
C ILE A 14 -8.30 -11.74 8.09
N GLY A 15 -7.89 -12.41 7.01
CA GLY A 15 -8.23 -12.03 5.64
C GLY A 15 -9.75 -12.05 5.40
N LEU A 16 -10.42 -13.14 5.78
CA LEU A 16 -11.86 -13.30 5.62
C LEU A 16 -12.64 -12.25 6.42
N VAL A 17 -12.37 -12.14 7.72
CA VAL A 17 -13.06 -11.17 8.60
C VAL A 17 -12.79 -9.74 8.14
N GLY A 18 -11.53 -9.40 7.86
CA GLY A 18 -11.16 -8.07 7.37
C GLY A 18 -11.80 -7.74 6.01
N GLY A 19 -11.87 -8.71 5.11
CA GLY A 19 -12.53 -8.58 3.81
C GLY A 19 -14.05 -8.39 3.91
N LEU A 20 -14.70 -9.10 4.84
CA LEU A 20 -16.12 -8.90 5.15
C LEU A 20 -16.38 -7.51 5.75
N ILE A 21 -15.56 -7.06 6.70
CA ILE A 21 -15.64 -5.71 7.26
C ILE A 21 -15.45 -4.65 6.16
N PHE A 22 -14.42 -4.81 5.32
CA PHE A 22 -14.17 -3.93 4.19
C PHE A 22 -15.37 -3.86 3.24
N THR A 23 -15.98 -5.01 2.92
CA THR A 23 -17.17 -5.10 2.07
C THR A 23 -18.36 -4.38 2.71
N ALA A 24 -18.61 -4.57 4.01
CA ALA A 24 -19.66 -3.88 4.75
C ALA A 24 -19.44 -2.36 4.77
N LEU A 25 -18.20 -1.90 4.98
CA LEU A 25 -17.85 -0.47 4.93
C LEU A 25 -18.04 0.12 3.52
N ARG A 26 -17.85 -0.67 2.46
CA ARG A 26 -18.16 -0.25 1.08
C ARG A 26 -19.66 -0.13 0.84
N ILE A 27 -20.44 -1.15 1.21
CA ILE A 27 -21.91 -1.17 1.03
C ILE A 27 -22.55 0.01 1.79
N THR A 28 -22.07 0.29 2.99
CA THR A 28 -22.55 1.43 3.79
C THR A 28 -21.99 2.78 3.32
N GLY A 29 -21.16 2.84 2.29
CA GLY A 29 -20.61 4.10 1.74
C GLY A 29 -19.57 4.79 2.63
N ARG A 30 -19.05 4.10 3.66
CA ARG A 30 -17.94 4.56 4.51
C ARG A 30 -16.59 4.41 3.80
N ILE A 31 -16.47 3.45 2.89
CA ILE A 31 -15.38 3.36 1.92
C ILE A 31 -15.96 3.56 0.52
N LYS A 32 -15.66 4.72 -0.07
CA LYS A 32 -16.05 5.05 -1.45
C LYS A 32 -14.88 4.74 -2.37
N ILE A 33 -15.07 3.86 -3.34
CA ILE A 33 -14.04 3.49 -4.30
C ILE A 33 -14.48 3.91 -5.70
N SER A 34 -13.68 4.74 -6.37
CA SER A 34 -13.88 5.09 -7.77
C SER A 34 -12.78 4.51 -8.66
N GLY A 35 -13.13 4.27 -9.92
CA GLY A 35 -12.20 3.74 -10.92
C GLY A 35 -11.80 2.28 -10.70
N LEU A 36 -12.46 1.53 -9.81
CA LEU A 36 -12.19 0.11 -9.58
C LEU A 36 -12.76 -0.74 -10.72
N SER A 37 -11.92 -1.58 -11.31
CA SER A 37 -12.32 -2.61 -12.27
C SER A 37 -11.48 -3.88 -12.09
N ALA A 38 -12.02 -5.04 -12.48
CA ALA A 38 -11.29 -6.31 -12.40
C ALA A 38 -9.95 -6.24 -13.17
N LYS A 39 -9.96 -5.62 -14.35
CA LYS A 39 -8.79 -5.38 -15.20
C LYS A 39 -7.70 -4.56 -14.53
N LYS A 40 -8.04 -3.64 -13.62
CA LYS A 40 -7.03 -2.84 -12.88
C LYS A 40 -6.28 -3.65 -11.82
N LEU A 41 -6.88 -4.73 -11.33
CA LEU A 41 -6.31 -5.62 -10.31
C LEU A 41 -5.85 -6.97 -10.88
N GLU A 42 -5.79 -7.10 -12.20
CA GLU A 42 -5.17 -8.26 -12.85
C GLU A 42 -3.66 -8.23 -12.68
N LEU A 43 -3.09 -9.41 -12.49
CA LEU A 43 -1.66 -9.59 -12.26
C LEU A 43 -0.98 -9.97 -13.58
N ASP A 44 -0.18 -9.04 -14.11
CA ASP A 44 0.67 -9.29 -15.28
C ASP A 44 1.85 -10.22 -14.91
N GLU A 45 2.59 -10.69 -15.90
CA GLU A 45 3.80 -11.49 -15.70
C GLU A 45 4.87 -10.76 -14.86
N GLY A 46 4.99 -9.44 -15.02
CA GLY A 46 5.87 -8.58 -14.21
C GLY A 46 5.30 -8.15 -12.85
N GLY A 47 4.13 -8.67 -12.46
CA GLY A 47 3.45 -8.33 -11.21
C GLY A 47 2.75 -6.97 -11.25
N LEU A 48 2.28 -6.52 -10.08
CA LEU A 48 1.49 -5.30 -9.94
C LEU A 48 1.93 -4.53 -8.69
N ILE A 49 2.33 -3.27 -8.85
CA ILE A 49 2.63 -2.37 -7.74
C ILE A 49 1.41 -1.49 -7.48
N LEU A 50 0.76 -1.64 -6.33
CA LEU A 50 -0.17 -0.65 -5.82
C LEU A 50 0.66 0.48 -5.23
N ALA A 51 0.55 1.68 -5.81
CA ALA A 51 1.27 2.88 -5.39
C ALA A 51 0.32 3.94 -4.80
N PRO A 52 -0.21 3.72 -3.58
CA PRO A 52 -1.05 4.69 -2.89
C PRO A 52 -0.26 5.85 -2.29
N ASN A 53 -0.85 7.05 -2.24
CA ASN A 53 -0.42 8.08 -1.29
C ASN A 53 -0.65 7.60 0.16
N HIS A 54 0.01 8.24 1.15
CA HIS A 54 0.06 7.73 2.52
C HIS A 54 -0.37 8.73 3.60
N PRO A 55 -1.63 9.18 3.67
CA PRO A 55 -2.04 10.20 4.63
C PRO A 55 -2.08 9.70 6.09
N SER A 56 -2.37 8.43 6.38
CA SER A 56 -2.46 7.89 7.74
C SER A 56 -2.09 6.40 7.83
N LEU A 57 -2.43 5.73 8.94
CA LEU A 57 -2.29 4.27 9.10
C LEU A 57 -3.51 3.49 8.62
N TRP A 58 -4.55 4.20 8.17
CA TRP A 58 -5.74 3.56 7.65
C TRP A 58 -5.48 2.91 6.30
N GLU A 59 -4.66 3.53 5.44
CA GLU A 59 -4.40 3.00 4.09
C GLU A 59 -3.74 1.62 4.15
N PRO A 60 -2.66 1.38 4.93
CA PRO A 60 -2.06 0.05 5.04
C PRO A 60 -3.04 -1.01 5.54
N ALA A 61 -4.03 -0.62 6.36
CA ALA A 61 -5.06 -1.52 6.85
C ALA A 61 -6.06 -1.90 5.76
N ILE A 62 -6.46 -0.97 4.87
CA ILE A 62 -7.51 -1.24 3.87
C ILE A 62 -6.99 -1.70 2.50
N MET A 63 -5.78 -1.31 2.08
CA MET A 63 -5.27 -1.62 0.73
C MET A 63 -5.21 -3.12 0.42
N PRO A 64 -4.82 -4.03 1.34
CA PRO A 64 -4.84 -5.46 1.06
C PRO A 64 -6.21 -6.01 0.65
N PHE A 65 -7.28 -5.41 1.15
CA PHE A 65 -8.65 -5.87 0.91
C PHE A 65 -9.19 -5.45 -0.47
N LEU A 66 -8.46 -4.67 -1.26
CA LEU A 66 -8.78 -4.46 -2.68
C LEU A 66 -8.78 -5.77 -3.47
N PHE A 67 -7.98 -6.75 -3.07
CA PHE A 67 -7.92 -8.08 -3.69
C PHE A 67 -8.91 -9.08 -3.11
N PHE A 68 -9.73 -8.70 -2.11
CA PHE A 68 -10.74 -9.59 -1.57
C PHE A 68 -11.88 -9.81 -2.60
N PRO A 69 -12.41 -11.04 -2.77
CA PRO A 69 -12.05 -12.28 -2.06
C PRO A 69 -10.99 -13.12 -2.79
N ARG A 70 -10.36 -12.63 -3.87
CA ARG A 70 -9.49 -13.42 -4.77
C ARG A 70 -8.33 -14.11 -4.04
N TYR A 71 -7.72 -13.46 -3.05
CA TYR A 71 -6.60 -14.04 -2.31
C TYR A 71 -6.99 -15.22 -1.40
N LEU A 72 -8.29 -15.40 -1.08
CA LEU A 72 -8.77 -16.57 -0.35
C LEU A 72 -8.78 -17.81 -1.25
N PHE A 73 -8.96 -17.62 -2.55
CA PHE A 73 -9.02 -18.73 -3.52
C PHE A 73 -7.68 -18.94 -4.24
N SER A 74 -6.79 -17.95 -4.24
CA SER A 74 -5.47 -18.06 -4.84
C SER A 74 -4.46 -17.14 -4.16
N LEU A 75 -3.43 -17.74 -3.56
CA LEU A 75 -2.32 -17.03 -2.91
C LEU A 75 -1.54 -16.12 -3.87
N ARG A 76 -1.70 -16.30 -5.20
CA ARG A 76 -1.15 -15.39 -6.22
C ARG A 76 -1.62 -13.95 -6.00
N PHE A 77 -2.87 -13.76 -5.54
CA PHE A 77 -3.45 -12.44 -5.29
C PHE A 77 -3.18 -11.90 -3.88
N LEU A 78 -2.43 -12.62 -3.03
CA LEU A 78 -2.09 -12.14 -1.69
C LEU A 78 -1.11 -10.96 -1.81
N PRO A 79 -1.54 -9.72 -1.51
CA PRO A 79 -0.68 -8.56 -1.65
C PRO A 79 0.36 -8.54 -0.54
N ILE A 80 1.61 -8.24 -0.91
CA ILE A 80 2.70 -8.05 0.04
C ILE A 80 2.84 -6.56 0.33
N SER A 81 2.73 -6.18 1.60
CA SER A 81 2.92 -4.79 2.03
C SER A 81 4.37 -4.54 2.42
N VAL A 82 4.95 -3.46 1.90
CA VAL A 82 6.30 -3.02 2.28
C VAL A 82 6.21 -2.21 3.57
N VAL A 83 6.79 -2.72 4.66
CA VAL A 83 6.63 -2.14 6.02
C VAL A 83 7.97 -1.77 6.63
N ASP A 84 7.96 -0.75 7.49
CA ASP A 84 9.14 -0.37 8.26
C ASP A 84 9.45 -1.41 9.35
N LYS A 85 10.69 -1.91 9.36
CA LYS A 85 11.11 -3.00 10.25
C LYS A 85 11.09 -2.59 11.72
N ALA A 86 11.56 -1.38 12.02
CA ALA A 86 11.70 -0.89 13.38
C ALA A 86 10.35 -0.52 14.00
N ASN A 87 9.48 0.14 13.23
CA ASN A 87 8.21 0.68 13.72
C ASN A 87 7.06 -0.33 13.75
N TYR A 88 7.05 -1.31 12.85
CA TYR A 88 5.92 -2.25 12.74
C TYR A 88 6.37 -3.70 12.86
N TYR A 89 7.33 -4.12 12.03
CA TYR A 89 7.61 -5.54 11.87
C TYR A 89 8.05 -6.20 13.19
N ASN A 90 8.89 -5.54 13.99
CA ASN A 90 9.41 -6.10 15.23
C ASN A 90 8.39 -6.16 16.39
N SER A 91 7.26 -5.44 16.31
CA SER A 91 6.26 -5.42 17.39
C SER A 91 5.50 -6.76 17.50
N LYS A 92 5.30 -7.27 18.72
CA LYS A 92 4.63 -8.57 18.96
C LYS A 92 3.20 -8.62 18.42
N TRP A 93 2.44 -7.53 18.55
CA TRP A 93 1.07 -7.42 18.05
C TRP A 93 0.98 -7.50 16.52
N PHE A 94 2.07 -7.20 15.80
CA PHE A 94 2.15 -7.26 14.34
C PHE A 94 2.49 -8.66 13.81
N SER A 95 2.89 -9.59 14.69
CA SER A 95 3.25 -10.97 14.37
C SER A 95 2.30 -11.67 13.38
N PRO A 96 0.95 -11.63 13.55
CA PRO A 96 0.06 -12.33 12.63
C PRO A 96 0.06 -11.76 11.21
N PHE A 97 0.54 -10.54 10.96
CA PHE A 97 0.57 -9.89 9.65
C PHE A 97 1.90 -10.05 8.91
N ARG A 98 2.97 -10.53 9.59
CA ARG A 98 4.34 -10.58 9.05
C ARG A 98 4.47 -11.40 7.77
N PHE A 99 3.65 -12.44 7.60
CA PHE A 99 3.68 -13.31 6.41
C PHE A 99 3.27 -12.60 5.11
N ALA A 100 2.49 -11.51 5.21
CA ALA A 100 2.07 -10.68 4.08
C ALA A 100 2.84 -9.35 4.02
N CYS A 101 3.99 -9.28 4.68
CA CYS A 101 4.78 -8.06 4.77
C CYS A 101 6.25 -8.31 4.39
N LEU A 102 6.83 -7.37 3.65
CA LEU A 102 8.26 -7.30 3.42
C LEU A 102 8.86 -6.20 4.31
N PRO A 103 9.69 -6.55 5.30
CA PRO A 103 10.29 -5.55 6.17
C PRO A 103 11.44 -4.81 5.47
N VAL A 104 11.47 -3.49 5.64
CA VAL A 104 12.56 -2.61 5.17
C VAL A 104 13.16 -1.90 6.37
N LYS A 105 14.48 -2.02 6.52
CA LYS A 105 15.22 -1.28 7.55
C LYS A 105 15.75 0.01 6.92
N ARG A 106 15.12 1.12 7.27
CA ARG A 106 15.48 2.45 6.74
C ARG A 106 16.79 2.94 7.33
N HIS A 107 17.51 3.75 6.58
CA HIS A 107 18.82 4.32 6.95
C HIS A 107 19.97 3.31 7.02
N GLU A 108 19.77 2.10 6.49
CA GLU A 108 20.82 1.08 6.36
C GLU A 108 20.94 0.65 4.89
N PRO A 109 21.89 1.22 4.13
CA PRO A 109 21.95 1.05 2.67
C PRO A 109 21.96 -0.41 2.21
N ARG A 110 22.67 -1.29 2.92
CA ARG A 110 22.74 -2.72 2.58
C ARG A 110 21.38 -3.42 2.74
N GLU A 111 20.63 -3.09 3.79
CA GLU A 111 19.32 -3.69 4.04
C GLU A 111 18.25 -3.10 3.10
N GLU A 112 18.36 -1.82 2.73
CA GLU A 112 17.50 -1.20 1.72
C GLU A 112 17.70 -1.83 0.33
N ILE A 113 18.96 -2.12 -0.06
CA ILE A 113 19.28 -2.82 -1.31
C ILE A 113 18.68 -4.23 -1.29
N ARG A 114 18.89 -4.99 -0.21
CA ARG A 114 18.31 -6.34 -0.06
C ARG A 114 16.78 -6.32 -0.13
N ALA A 115 16.14 -5.35 0.50
CA ALA A 115 14.71 -5.17 0.42
C ALA A 115 14.26 -4.86 -1.02
N ALA A 116 14.99 -4.00 -1.75
CA ALA A 116 14.71 -3.70 -3.15
C ALA A 116 14.84 -4.94 -4.05
N GLU A 117 15.88 -5.74 -3.87
CA GLU A 117 16.06 -7.00 -4.59
C GLU A 117 14.92 -7.99 -4.29
N ALA A 118 14.50 -8.11 -3.03
CA ALA A 118 13.36 -8.93 -2.65
C ALA A 118 12.04 -8.43 -3.26
N MET A 119 11.83 -7.10 -3.33
CA MET A 119 10.67 -6.52 -4.03
C MET A 119 10.69 -6.87 -5.52
N ILE A 120 11.83 -6.75 -6.20
CA ILE A 120 11.98 -7.10 -7.61
C ILE A 120 11.69 -8.59 -7.84
N ALA A 121 12.19 -9.48 -6.97
CA ALA A 121 11.93 -10.91 -7.07
C ALA A 121 10.43 -11.23 -6.95
N LEU A 122 9.75 -10.67 -5.93
CA LEU A 122 8.30 -10.84 -5.76
C LEU A 122 7.49 -10.35 -6.96
N LEU A 123 7.90 -9.23 -7.56
CA LEU A 123 7.23 -8.68 -8.75
C LEU A 123 7.44 -9.57 -9.97
N LYS A 124 8.66 -10.09 -10.19
CA LYS A 124 8.95 -11.04 -11.28
C LYS A 124 8.23 -12.39 -11.13
N GLU A 125 7.81 -12.75 -9.93
CA GLU A 125 6.91 -13.88 -9.68
C GLU A 125 5.43 -13.57 -10.02
N GLY A 126 5.13 -12.36 -10.49
CA GLY A 126 3.77 -11.93 -10.82
C GLY A 126 2.94 -11.54 -9.58
N ARG A 127 3.56 -11.28 -8.43
CA ARG A 127 2.83 -10.99 -7.19
C ARG A 127 2.44 -9.51 -7.05
N PRO A 128 1.32 -9.21 -6.37
CA PRO A 128 0.97 -7.84 -6.03
C PRO A 128 1.80 -7.31 -4.86
N LEU A 129 2.33 -6.10 -4.99
CA LEU A 129 3.09 -5.39 -3.98
C LEU A 129 2.39 -4.08 -3.63
N ILE A 130 2.15 -3.82 -2.35
CA ILE A 130 1.68 -2.52 -1.86
C ILE A 130 2.90 -1.73 -1.40
N LEU A 131 3.20 -0.65 -2.11
CA LEU A 131 4.34 0.20 -1.88
C LEU A 131 3.88 1.65 -1.79
N TYR A 132 4.08 2.28 -0.63
CA TYR A 132 3.82 3.71 -0.45
C TYR A 132 5.03 4.49 -0.96
N PRO A 133 4.97 5.13 -2.15
CA PRO A 133 6.12 5.76 -2.77
C PRO A 133 6.62 6.97 -1.99
N GLU A 134 5.79 7.56 -1.14
CA GLU A 134 6.16 8.63 -0.20
C GLU A 134 7.15 8.20 0.91
N ALA A 135 7.44 6.90 1.03
CA ALA A 135 8.33 6.33 2.06
C ALA A 135 7.97 6.81 3.49
N GLY A 136 6.68 6.89 3.81
CA GLY A 136 6.15 7.28 5.11
C GLY A 136 4.93 8.17 4.98
N ARG A 137 4.30 8.50 6.10
CA ARG A 137 3.04 9.24 6.10
C ARG A 137 3.24 10.67 5.59
N THR A 138 2.33 11.17 4.75
CA THR A 138 2.45 12.47 4.07
C THR A 138 2.73 13.60 5.05
N PHE A 139 2.00 13.67 6.17
CA PHE A 139 2.17 14.75 7.15
C PHE A 139 3.54 14.80 7.84
N LYS A 140 4.35 13.72 7.75
CA LYS A 140 5.71 13.64 8.32
C LYS A 140 6.80 14.06 7.33
N GLY A 141 6.43 14.43 6.11
CA GLY A 141 7.40 14.90 5.12
C GLY A 141 7.93 16.29 5.41
N GLU A 142 9.12 16.57 4.88
CA GLU A 142 9.73 17.90 4.87
C GLU A 142 9.54 18.55 3.50
N GLU A 143 9.72 17.77 2.42
CA GLU A 143 9.53 18.21 1.04
C GLU A 143 8.23 17.66 0.42
N PHE A 144 7.53 18.53 -0.29
CA PHE A 144 6.24 18.24 -0.88
C PHE A 144 6.16 18.67 -2.34
N LYS A 145 5.47 17.87 -3.15
CA LYS A 145 4.88 18.32 -4.42
C LYS A 145 3.42 18.61 -4.21
N CYS A 146 2.97 19.73 -4.78
CA CYS A 146 1.61 20.21 -4.63
C CYS A 146 0.90 20.27 -5.98
N SER A 147 -0.40 19.98 -5.97
CA SER A 147 -1.30 20.24 -7.08
C SER A 147 -1.88 21.66 -7.01
N ALA A 148 -2.62 22.06 -8.04
CA ALA A 148 -3.24 23.39 -8.11
C ALA A 148 -4.26 23.64 -6.97
N SER A 149 -5.01 22.62 -6.52
CA SER A 149 -5.94 22.76 -5.38
C SER A 149 -5.30 22.55 -4.01
N GLY A 150 -3.97 22.49 -3.94
CA GLY A 150 -3.23 22.29 -2.69
C GLY A 150 -3.25 20.86 -2.17
N LYS A 151 -3.54 19.84 -3.00
CA LYS A 151 -3.22 18.45 -2.63
C LYS A 151 -1.72 18.30 -2.61
N ARG A 152 -1.21 17.50 -1.68
CA ARG A 152 0.22 17.29 -1.54
C ARG A 152 0.56 15.81 -1.39
N ILE A 153 1.71 15.45 -1.93
CA ILE A 153 2.41 14.20 -1.69
C ILE A 153 3.84 14.55 -1.31
N ARG A 154 4.51 13.66 -0.57
CA ARG A 154 5.96 13.77 -0.38
C ARG A 154 6.69 13.49 -1.69
N CYS A 155 7.83 14.14 -1.89
CA CYS A 155 8.74 13.80 -2.98
C CYS A 155 9.17 12.33 -2.87
N PHE A 156 9.14 11.62 -4.00
CA PHE A 156 9.46 10.20 -4.02
C PHE A 156 10.98 9.95 -3.99
N PRO A 157 11.46 8.92 -3.26
CA PRO A 157 12.88 8.63 -3.19
C PRO A 157 13.39 8.12 -4.54
N ARG A 158 14.61 8.55 -4.90
CA ARG A 158 15.27 8.21 -6.17
C ARG A 158 15.43 6.69 -6.41
N GLY A 159 15.45 5.90 -5.33
CA GLY A 159 15.56 4.44 -5.39
C GLY A 159 14.39 3.74 -6.10
N LEU A 160 13.19 4.33 -6.10
CA LEU A 160 12.01 3.75 -6.76
C LEU A 160 12.20 3.57 -8.26
N ARG A 161 12.97 4.47 -8.88
CA ARG A 161 13.30 4.38 -10.31
C ARG A 161 13.95 3.04 -10.65
N LYS A 162 14.90 2.57 -9.85
CA LYS A 162 15.57 1.29 -10.09
C LYS A 162 14.57 0.14 -9.98
N LEU A 163 13.78 0.15 -8.90
CA LEU A 163 12.74 -0.85 -8.64
C LEU A 163 11.74 -0.98 -9.80
N PHE A 164 11.19 0.14 -10.28
CA PHE A 164 10.19 0.13 -11.36
C PHE A 164 10.78 -0.38 -12.67
N MET A 165 11.97 0.09 -13.04
CA MET A 165 12.61 -0.30 -14.31
C MET A 165 13.06 -1.76 -14.32
N GLU A 166 13.62 -2.26 -13.21
CA GLU A 166 14.17 -3.63 -13.16
C GLU A 166 13.11 -4.71 -12.92
N SER A 167 11.98 -4.34 -12.30
CA SER A 167 10.84 -5.25 -12.18
C SER A 167 10.01 -5.35 -13.46
N GLY A 168 9.96 -4.27 -14.25
CA GLY A 168 9.02 -4.16 -15.38
C GLY A 168 7.56 -4.20 -14.94
N ALA A 169 7.29 -4.05 -13.64
CA ALA A 169 5.97 -4.21 -13.06
C ALA A 169 5.02 -3.10 -13.52
N THR A 170 3.77 -3.46 -13.70
CA THR A 170 2.72 -2.46 -13.92
C THR A 170 2.44 -1.72 -12.60
N ILE A 171 2.36 -0.40 -12.65
CA ILE A 171 2.09 0.44 -11.49
C ILE A 171 0.62 0.88 -11.53
N LEU A 172 -0.11 0.67 -10.44
CA LEU A 172 -1.46 1.16 -10.22
C LEU A 172 -1.42 2.32 -9.22
N PRO A 173 -1.49 3.58 -9.67
CA PRO A 173 -1.56 4.74 -8.80
C PRO A 173 -2.91 4.79 -8.08
N ILE A 174 -2.87 5.05 -6.77
CA ILE A 174 -4.05 5.10 -5.92
C ILE A 174 -4.04 6.38 -5.11
N TRP A 175 -5.11 7.17 -5.19
CA TRP A 175 -5.30 8.30 -4.28
C TRP A 175 -6.27 7.93 -3.17
N THR A 176 -5.89 8.26 -1.94
CA THR A 176 -6.67 8.03 -0.73
C THR A 176 -6.87 9.34 0.04
N LYS A 177 -8.05 9.49 0.63
CA LYS A 177 -8.42 10.68 1.40
C LYS A 177 -9.37 10.32 2.53
N GLY A 178 -9.19 10.94 3.69
CA GLY A 178 -10.07 10.81 4.85
C GLY A 178 -9.65 9.72 5.84
N GLY A 179 -8.63 8.92 5.54
CA GLY A 179 -8.09 7.93 6.46
C GLY A 179 -7.46 8.56 7.72
N ASP A 180 -6.95 9.78 7.62
CA ASP A 180 -6.49 10.62 8.73
C ASP A 180 -7.63 11.01 9.70
N ARG A 181 -8.88 10.97 9.23
CA ARG A 181 -10.07 11.15 10.06
C ARG A 181 -10.54 9.84 10.68
N ILE A 182 -10.11 8.68 10.19
CA ILE A 182 -10.41 7.39 10.81
C ILE A 182 -9.37 7.08 11.89
N ILE A 183 -8.09 7.15 11.53
CA ILE A 183 -6.95 7.02 12.45
C ILE A 183 -6.21 8.36 12.48
N LEU A 184 -6.32 9.06 13.60
CA LEU A 184 -5.72 10.38 13.78
C LEU A 184 -4.18 10.30 13.79
N ASN A 185 -3.55 11.19 13.03
CA ASN A 185 -2.10 11.24 12.91
C ASN A 185 -1.39 11.65 14.21
N GLU A 186 -1.99 12.56 14.99
CA GLU A 186 -1.48 13.07 16.27
C GLU A 186 -1.50 12.00 17.38
N LEU A 187 -2.53 11.16 17.40
CA LEU A 187 -2.69 10.11 18.43
C LEU A 187 -1.76 8.90 18.20
N ALA A 188 -1.21 8.77 16.98
CA ALA A 188 -0.19 7.78 16.66
C ALA A 188 1.17 8.03 17.37
N HIS A 189 1.30 9.13 18.13
CA HIS A 189 2.47 9.50 18.94
C HIS A 189 2.25 9.36 20.46
N SER A 190 1.05 8.98 20.91
CA SER A 190 0.79 8.78 22.35
C SER A 190 1.51 7.53 22.88
N ARG A 191 1.73 7.44 24.21
CA ARG A 191 2.32 6.25 24.90
C ARG A 191 1.52 4.96 24.66
N PHE A 192 0.28 5.06 24.18
CA PHE A 192 -0.61 3.96 23.83
C PHE A 192 -1.24 4.19 22.43
N PRO A 193 -0.43 4.26 21.36
CA PRO A 193 -0.91 4.63 20.02
C PRO A 193 -1.83 3.57 19.41
N HIS A 194 -1.90 2.39 20.03
CA HIS A 194 -2.62 1.20 19.57
C HIS A 194 -4.06 1.06 20.13
N PHE A 195 -4.46 1.94 21.06
CA PHE A 195 -5.78 1.90 21.73
C PHE A 195 -6.77 2.97 21.27
N THR A 196 -6.44 3.73 20.23
CA THR A 196 -7.44 4.61 19.61
C THR A 196 -8.33 3.78 18.71
N LEU A 197 -9.59 3.62 19.14
CA LEU A 197 -10.59 2.93 18.36
C LEU A 197 -10.76 3.66 17.01
N PRO A 198 -10.60 2.94 15.88
CA PRO A 198 -10.73 3.56 14.57
C PRO A 198 -12.14 4.12 14.39
N ARG A 199 -12.24 5.36 13.92
CA ARG A 199 -13.53 6.05 13.71
C ARG A 199 -14.16 5.60 12.40
N ILE A 200 -14.50 4.31 12.29
CA ILE A 200 -14.97 3.66 11.07
C ILE A 200 -16.28 4.22 10.49
N TRP A 201 -16.98 5.06 11.26
CA TRP A 201 -18.14 5.84 10.78
C TRP A 201 -17.75 7.03 9.89
N ARG A 202 -16.47 7.44 9.86
CA ARG A 202 -15.98 8.48 8.95
C ARG A 202 -15.75 7.89 7.55
N VAL A 203 -15.86 8.75 6.54
CA VAL A 203 -15.74 8.35 5.14
C VAL A 203 -14.29 8.41 4.68
N THR A 204 -13.84 7.34 4.03
CA THR A 204 -12.60 7.29 3.24
C THR A 204 -12.96 7.17 1.77
N THR A 205 -12.27 7.95 0.94
CA THR A 205 -12.35 7.84 -0.53
C THR A 205 -11.05 7.22 -1.05
N VAL A 206 -11.18 6.26 -1.94
CA VAL A 206 -10.09 5.58 -2.64
C VAL A 206 -10.33 5.73 -4.14
N ARG A 207 -9.39 6.26 -4.89
CA ARG A 207 -9.49 6.46 -6.33
C ARG A 207 -8.37 5.73 -7.03
N LEU A 208 -8.72 4.85 -7.96
CA LEU A 208 -7.75 4.09 -8.73
C LEU A 208 -7.57 4.77 -10.09
N GLY A 209 -6.35 5.21 -10.38
CA GLY A 209 -5.99 5.70 -11.70
C GLY A 209 -5.83 4.58 -12.72
N ASP A 210 -5.30 4.94 -13.88
CA ASP A 210 -4.98 3.98 -14.93
C ASP A 210 -3.65 3.30 -14.68
N ARG A 211 -3.54 2.08 -15.20
CA ARG A 211 -2.34 1.26 -15.09
C ARG A 211 -1.20 1.91 -15.87
N LEU A 212 -0.12 2.23 -15.19
CA LEU A 212 1.11 2.76 -15.78
C LEU A 212 2.05 1.59 -16.09
N LYS A 213 2.28 1.34 -17.38
CA LYS A 213 3.33 0.42 -17.82
C LYS A 213 4.66 1.16 -17.81
N VAL A 214 5.69 0.51 -17.27
CA VAL A 214 7.04 1.08 -17.23
C VAL A 214 7.73 1.00 -18.61
N ASN A 215 7.37 0.00 -19.42
CA ASN A 215 7.91 -0.17 -20.77
C ASN A 215 7.58 1.04 -21.65
N GLY A 216 8.62 1.65 -22.23
CA GLY A 216 8.48 2.82 -23.11
C GLY A 216 8.49 4.18 -22.39
N VAL A 217 8.59 4.20 -21.05
CA VAL A 217 8.78 5.46 -20.30
C VAL A 217 10.27 5.70 -20.08
N PRO A 218 10.81 6.91 -20.34
CA PRO A 218 12.19 7.23 -20.03
C PRO A 218 12.51 7.00 -18.55
N ARG A 219 13.67 6.41 -18.30
CA ARG A 219 14.10 6.00 -16.95
C ARG A 219 14.07 7.15 -15.94
N ASN A 220 14.37 8.37 -16.38
CA ASN A 220 14.38 9.58 -15.56
C ASN A 220 12.99 10.16 -15.29
N GLU A 221 11.96 9.74 -16.01
CA GLU A 221 10.62 10.37 -15.96
C GLU A 221 9.58 9.56 -15.19
N ILE A 222 9.77 8.24 -15.04
CA ILE A 222 8.74 7.36 -14.45
C ILE A 222 8.27 7.79 -13.05
N VAL A 223 9.19 8.29 -12.22
CA VAL A 223 8.87 8.78 -10.87
C VAL A 223 8.07 10.08 -10.95
N ALA A 224 8.52 11.04 -11.76
CA ALA A 224 7.83 12.31 -11.94
C ALA A 224 6.43 12.13 -12.53
N ARG A 225 6.28 11.21 -13.49
CA ARG A 225 5.00 10.84 -14.07
C ARG A 225 4.06 10.22 -13.03
N LEU A 226 4.56 9.35 -12.15
CA LEU A 226 3.75 8.78 -11.09
C LEU A 226 3.29 9.85 -10.08
N GLU A 227 4.17 10.78 -9.72
CA GLU A 227 3.85 11.93 -8.85
C GLU A 227 2.72 12.78 -9.45
N GLU A 228 2.84 13.14 -10.73
CA GLU A 228 1.83 13.92 -11.46
C GLU A 228 0.48 13.19 -11.52
N VAL A 229 0.49 11.90 -11.88
CA VAL A 229 -0.74 11.10 -11.95
C VAL A 229 -1.42 11.01 -10.58
N LEU A 230 -0.65 10.82 -9.50
CA LEU A 230 -1.21 10.79 -8.15
C LEU A 230 -1.82 12.13 -7.75
N LEU A 231 -1.15 13.25 -8.04
CA LEU A 231 -1.70 14.58 -7.79
C LEU A 231 -2.99 14.82 -8.59
N ASN A 232 -3.02 14.45 -9.86
CA ASN A 232 -4.21 14.57 -10.72
C ASN A 232 -5.39 13.71 -10.21
N LEU A 233 -5.14 12.52 -9.65
CA LEU A 233 -6.18 11.72 -9.00
C LEU A 233 -6.74 12.40 -7.73
N GLY A 234 -5.92 13.19 -7.05
CA GLY A 234 -6.33 13.99 -5.90
C GLY A 234 -7.27 15.15 -6.25
N GLU A 235 -7.25 15.61 -7.51
CA GLU A 235 -8.06 16.72 -8.03
C GLU A 235 -9.47 16.32 -8.50
N GLN A 236 -9.66 15.03 -8.82
CA GLN A 236 -10.97 14.49 -9.18
C GLN A 236 -11.94 14.46 -7.99
#